data_AF-A0A935PRK6-F1
#
_entry.id   AF-A0A935PRK6-F1
#
_cell.length_a   1.000
_cell.length_b   1.000
_cell.length_c   1.000
_cell.angle_alpha   90.00
_cell.angle_beta   90.00
_cell.angle_gamma   90.00
#
_symmetry.space_group_name_H-M   'P 1'
#
loop_
_entity.id
_entity.type
_entity.pdbx_description
1 polymer ?
#
loop_
_entity_poly.entity_id
_entity_poly.type
_entity_poly.pdbx_seq_one_letter_code
_entity_poly.pdbx_strand_id
1 'polypeptide(L)'
;MKRAITLKSPKPTSARNRDPDNPPWSEAMLGPPVVRRGRGPQKAPVKVSTTIRIDADVLEYFRASGPGYQTRMNEVLRTAKEKAVAAKAGRGSRSRY
;
A
#
# COMPACT_ATOMS: atom_id res chain seq x y z
N MET A 1 35.25 -7.36 19.73
CA MET A 1 35.22 -5.89 19.50
C MET A 1 34.98 -5.63 18.01
N LYS A 2 33.86 -5.03 17.61
CA LYS A 2 33.65 -4.48 16.25
C LYS A 2 32.78 -3.23 16.37
N ARG A 3 33.37 -2.05 16.11
CA ARG A 3 32.67 -0.78 15.87
C ARG A 3 32.89 -0.42 14.41
N ALA A 4 31.80 -0.04 13.72
CA ALA A 4 31.72 1.04 12.73
C ALA A 4 30.46 0.82 11.88
N ILE A 5 29.32 1.39 12.30
CA ILE A 5 28.20 1.63 11.39
C ILE A 5 28.46 3.01 10.81
N THR A 6 28.92 3.07 9.57
CA THR A 6 29.06 4.32 8.81
C THR A 6 27.68 4.95 8.67
N LEU A 7 27.32 5.86 9.57
CA LEU A 7 26.16 6.73 9.40
C LEU A 7 26.46 7.69 8.27
N LYS A 8 25.84 7.45 7.11
CA LYS A 8 25.78 8.44 6.04
C LYS A 8 25.07 9.68 6.58
N SER A 9 25.76 10.82 6.58
CA SER A 9 25.17 12.10 7.00
C SER A 9 23.86 12.36 6.24
N PRO A 10 22.81 12.88 6.89
CA PRO A 10 21.58 13.26 6.20
C PRO A 10 21.91 14.29 5.12
N LYS A 11 21.33 14.11 3.91
CA LYS A 11 21.47 15.10 2.84
C LYS A 11 21.01 16.46 3.39
N PRO A 12 21.72 17.56 3.11
CA PRO A 12 21.24 18.87 3.49
C PRO A 12 19.87 19.07 2.83
N THR A 13 18.84 19.24 3.64
CA THR A 13 17.52 19.68 3.18
C THR A 13 17.76 20.94 2.35
N SER A 14 17.11 21.02 1.18
CA SER A 14 17.17 22.14 0.24
C SER A 14 17.39 23.47 0.96
N ALA A 15 18.37 24.25 0.49
CA ALA A 15 18.60 25.61 0.96
C ALA A 15 17.25 26.29 1.23
N ARG A 16 17.06 26.78 2.46
CA ARG A 16 15.86 27.52 2.85
C ARG A 16 15.82 28.78 1.96
N ASN A 17 15.18 28.67 0.80
CA ASN A 17 14.73 29.85 0.08
C ASN A 17 13.79 30.56 1.06
N ARG A 18 14.22 31.72 1.56
CA ARG A 18 13.29 32.66 2.20
C ARG A 18 12.40 33.17 1.07
N ASP A 19 11.32 32.46 0.83
CA ASP A 19 10.23 32.92 0.00
C ASP A 19 9.50 34.03 0.79
N PRO A 20 9.55 35.30 0.36
CA PRO A 20 8.89 36.40 1.05
C PRO A 20 7.38 36.22 1.13
N ASP A 21 6.79 35.50 0.17
CA ASP A 21 5.34 35.29 0.06
C ASP A 21 4.85 34.07 0.85
N ASN A 22 5.78 33.27 1.42
CA ASN A 22 5.47 32.13 2.27
C ASN A 22 6.09 32.29 3.67
N PRO A 23 5.59 33.25 4.48
CA PRO A 23 6.08 33.42 5.84
C PRO A 23 5.74 32.18 6.69
N PRO A 24 6.58 31.83 7.69
CA PRO A 24 6.20 30.83 8.67
C PRO A 24 4.92 31.27 9.38
N TRP A 25 4.01 30.32 9.60
CA TRP A 25 2.75 30.58 10.27
C TRP A 25 3.03 31.11 11.68
N SER A 26 2.42 32.24 12.04
CA SER A 26 2.53 32.78 13.41
C SER A 26 1.72 31.95 14.40
N GLU A 27 2.18 31.87 15.66
CA GLU A 27 1.48 31.14 16.73
C GLU A 27 0.02 31.60 16.91
N ALA A 28 -0.23 32.91 16.74
CA ALA A 28 -1.56 33.51 16.82
C ALA A 28 -2.52 33.02 15.71
N MET A 29 -1.99 32.64 14.55
CA MET A 29 -2.79 32.08 13.45
C MET A 29 -3.09 30.59 13.63
N LEU A 30 -2.27 29.87 14.40
CA LEU A 30 -2.42 28.42 14.59
C LEU A 30 -3.60 28.06 15.50
N GLY A 31 -4.01 28.99 16.37
CA GLY A 31 -5.04 28.77 17.39
C GLY A 31 -4.59 27.74 18.45
N PRO A 32 -5.43 27.47 19.46
CA PRO A 32 -5.12 26.45 20.45
C PRO A 32 -5.07 25.06 19.80
N PRO A 33 -4.16 24.16 20.22
CA PRO A 33 -4.05 22.83 19.64
C PRO A 33 -5.34 22.04 19.86
N VAL A 34 -6.04 21.74 18.77
CA VAL A 34 -7.20 20.84 18.81
C VAL A 34 -6.70 19.41 18.91
N VAL A 35 -6.81 18.80 20.10
CA VAL A 35 -6.53 17.37 20.30
C VAL A 35 -7.65 16.56 19.63
N ARG A 36 -7.53 16.33 18.32
CA ARG A 36 -8.41 15.40 17.61
C ARG A 36 -7.95 13.99 17.94
N ARG A 37 -8.84 13.12 18.45
CA ARG A 37 -8.56 11.67 18.50
C ARG A 37 -8.14 11.25 17.09
N GLY A 38 -6.90 10.79 16.95
CA GLY A 38 -6.38 10.30 15.68
C GLY A 38 -7.29 9.22 15.11
N ARG A 39 -7.23 9.04 13.78
CA ARG A 39 -7.90 7.91 13.12
C ARG A 39 -7.49 6.63 13.84
N GLY A 40 -8.47 5.85 14.31
CA GLY A 40 -8.22 4.58 14.98
C GLY A 40 -7.43 3.61 14.09
N PRO A 41 -6.84 2.55 14.68
CA PRO A 41 -6.11 1.56 13.90
C PRO A 41 -6.99 0.97 12.78
N GLN A 42 -6.39 0.73 11.62
CA GLN A 42 -7.08 0.16 10.45
C GLN A 42 -7.64 -1.24 10.80
N LYS A 43 -8.97 -1.40 10.82
CA LYS A 43 -9.66 -2.62 11.30
C LYS A 43 -10.03 -3.67 10.21
N ALA A 44 -9.41 -3.65 9.04
CA ALA A 44 -9.69 -4.61 7.96
C ALA A 44 -8.38 -5.23 7.45
N PRO A 45 -8.38 -6.46 6.90
CA PRO A 45 -7.15 -7.12 6.46
C PRO A 45 -6.41 -6.19 5.50
N VAL A 46 -5.18 -5.85 5.88
CA VAL A 46 -4.34 -4.94 5.11
C VAL A 46 -3.97 -5.64 3.83
N LYS A 47 -4.41 -5.11 2.68
CA LYS A 47 -3.92 -5.56 1.38
C LYS A 47 -2.39 -5.43 1.40
N VAL A 48 -1.69 -6.52 1.14
CA VAL A 48 -0.23 -6.51 1.08
C VAL A 48 0.19 -6.00 -0.29
N SER A 49 1.00 -4.96 -0.32
CA SER A 49 1.63 -4.48 -1.56
C SER A 49 2.79 -5.41 -1.90
N THR A 50 2.69 -6.06 -3.05
CA THR A 50 3.73 -6.97 -3.57
C THR A 50 3.94 -6.69 -5.04
N THR A 51 5.19 -6.79 -5.49
CA THR A 51 5.53 -6.72 -6.91
C THR A 51 5.48 -8.12 -7.51
N ILE A 52 4.61 -8.32 -8.50
CA ILE A 52 4.53 -9.55 -9.31
C ILE A 52 4.63 -9.18 -10.78
N ARG A 53 5.15 -10.10 -11.60
CA ARG A 53 5.10 -9.97 -13.07
C ARG A 53 3.77 -10.51 -13.55
N ILE A 54 3.14 -9.78 -14.47
CA ILE A 54 1.87 -10.15 -15.13
C ILE A 54 2.14 -10.08 -16.63
N ASP A 55 1.57 -11.02 -17.38
CA ASP A 55 1.64 -11.01 -18.84
C ASP A 55 1.04 -9.72 -19.41
N ALA A 56 1.62 -9.24 -20.51
CA ALA A 56 1.32 -7.92 -21.05
C ALA A 56 -0.13 -7.81 -21.56
N ASP A 57 -0.62 -8.87 -22.21
CA ASP A 57 -1.97 -9.01 -22.73
C ASP A 57 -3.03 -8.99 -21.61
N VAL A 58 -2.77 -9.70 -20.52
CA VAL A 58 -3.65 -9.72 -19.34
C VAL A 58 -3.72 -8.34 -18.71
N LEU A 59 -2.56 -7.67 -18.57
CA LEU A 59 -2.51 -6.32 -18.01
C LEU A 59 -3.25 -5.31 -18.90
N GLU A 60 -3.09 -5.40 -20.21
CA GLU A 60 -3.77 -4.54 -21.18
C GLU A 60 -5.29 -4.73 -21.13
N TYR A 61 -5.76 -5.98 -21.11
CA TYR A 61 -7.18 -6.31 -20.97
C TYR A 61 -7.81 -5.62 -19.76
N PHE A 62 -7.17 -5.71 -18.59
CA PHE A 62 -7.70 -5.06 -17.40
C PHE A 62 -7.60 -3.53 -17.52
N ARG A 63 -6.49 -2.97 -18.03
CA ARG A 63 -6.38 -1.51 -18.20
C ARG A 63 -7.43 -0.94 -19.14
N ALA A 64 -7.79 -1.66 -20.20
CA ALA A 64 -8.83 -1.27 -21.14
C ALA A 64 -10.21 -1.09 -20.48
N SER A 65 -10.47 -1.79 -19.36
CA SER A 65 -11.70 -1.62 -18.57
C SER A 65 -11.74 -0.30 -17.76
N GLY A 66 -10.73 0.55 -17.85
CA GLY A 66 -10.71 1.89 -17.28
C GLY A 66 -10.35 1.95 -15.78
N PRO A 67 -10.64 3.08 -15.10
CA PRO A 67 -10.30 3.30 -13.70
C PRO A 67 -10.78 2.16 -12.80
N GLY A 68 -9.98 1.76 -11.81
CA GLY A 68 -10.30 0.65 -10.91
C GLY A 68 -9.93 -0.74 -11.43
N TYR A 69 -9.20 -0.85 -12.55
CA TYR A 69 -8.78 -2.13 -13.12
C TYR A 69 -8.04 -3.04 -12.13
N GLN A 70 -7.23 -2.48 -11.23
CA GLN A 70 -6.52 -3.25 -10.21
C GLN A 70 -7.48 -3.92 -9.21
N THR A 71 -8.60 -3.26 -8.88
CA THR A 71 -9.64 -3.81 -8.01
C THR A 71 -10.33 -5.00 -8.70
N ARG A 72 -10.69 -4.85 -9.98
CA ARG A 72 -11.28 -5.94 -10.79
C ARG A 72 -10.33 -7.13 -10.91
N MET A 73 -9.06 -6.86 -11.18
CA MET A 73 -8.03 -7.90 -11.24
C MET A 73 -7.92 -8.66 -9.91
N ASN A 74 -7.98 -7.95 -8.78
CA ASN A 74 -7.98 -8.58 -7.46
C ASN A 74 -9.25 -9.42 -7.19
N GLU A 75 -10.42 -9.01 -7.67
CA GLU A 75 -11.66 -9.79 -7.57
C GLU A 75 -11.55 -11.11 -8.34
N VAL A 76 -11.01 -11.09 -9.56
CA VAL A 76 -10.76 -12.30 -10.35
C VAL A 76 -9.83 -13.26 -9.61
N LEU A 77 -8.73 -12.75 -9.04
CA LEU A 77 -7.81 -13.56 -8.24
C LEU A 77 -8.49 -14.17 -7.00
N ARG A 78 -9.39 -13.45 -6.36
CA ARG A 78 -10.17 -13.95 -5.21
C ARG A 78 -11.11 -15.08 -5.61
N THR A 79 -11.85 -14.91 -6.71
CA THR A 79 -12.72 -15.97 -7.23
C THR A 79 -11.94 -17.21 -7.64
N ALA A 80 -10.78 -17.03 -8.29
CA ALA A 80 -9.89 -18.13 -8.66
C ALA A 80 -9.39 -18.90 -7.41
N LYS A 81 -9.00 -18.17 -6.34
CA LYS A 81 -8.63 -18.75 -5.05
C LYS A 81 -9.77 -19.61 -4.48
N GLU A 82 -10.99 -19.08 -4.43
CA GLU A 82 -12.15 -19.78 -3.87
C GLU A 82 -12.46 -21.08 -4.64
N LYS A 83 -12.42 -21.02 -5.99
CA LYS A 83 -12.57 -22.20 -6.85
C LYS A 83 -11.47 -23.24 -6.60
N ALA A 84 -10.22 -22.81 -6.48
CA ALA A 84 -9.09 -23.72 -6.22
C ALA A 84 -9.22 -24.41 -4.85
N VAL A 85 -9.68 -23.70 -3.82
CA VAL A 85 -9.93 -24.27 -2.49
C VAL A 85 -11.04 -25.32 -2.55
N ALA A 86 -12.15 -25.02 -3.23
CA ALA A 86 -13.25 -25.97 -3.40
C ALA A 86 -12.81 -27.25 -4.15
N ALA A 87 -12.02 -27.11 -5.22
CA ALA A 87 -11.48 -28.23 -5.96
C ALA A 87 -10.54 -29.11 -5.11
N LYS A 88 -9.71 -28.49 -4.25
CA LYS A 88 -8.81 -29.21 -3.34
C LYS A 88 -9.59 -30.01 -2.29
N ALA A 89 -10.66 -29.44 -1.74
CA ALA A 89 -11.51 -30.13 -0.76
C ALA A 89 -12.15 -31.42 -1.35
N GLY A 90 -12.57 -31.39 -2.62
CA GLY A 90 -13.16 -32.54 -3.31
C GLY A 90 -12.16 -33.65 -3.72
N ARG A 91 -10.86 -33.35 -3.82
CA ARG A 91 -9.82 -34.36 -4.12
C ARG A 91 -9.38 -35.14 -2.89
N GLY A 92 -9.30 -34.50 -1.72
CA GLY A 92 -8.89 -35.16 -0.47
C GLY A 92 -9.86 -36.24 0.03
N SER A 93 -11.15 -36.17 -0.35
CA SER A 93 -12.16 -37.17 0.03
C SER A 93 -12.08 -38.46 -0.81
N ARG A 94 -11.55 -38.39 -2.04
CA ARG A 94 -11.53 -39.52 -3.00
C ARG A 94 -10.35 -40.50 -2.83
N SER A 95 -9.42 -40.22 -1.91
CA SER A 95 -8.21 -41.02 -1.68
C SER A 95 -8.24 -41.75 -0.34
N ARG A 96 -9.37 -42.38 0.00
CA ARG A 96 -9.50 -43.29 1.15
C ARG A 96 -10.36 -44.47 0.74
N TYR A 97 -9.76 -45.44 0.05
CA TYR A 97 -10.16 -46.84 0.00
C TYR A 97 -8.90 -47.66 -0.30
#